data_AF-A0A7X7IV75-F1
#
_entry.id   AF-A0A7X7IV75-F1
#
_cell.length_a   1.000
_cell.length_b   1.000
_cell.length_c   1.000
_cell.angle_alpha   90.00
_cell.angle_beta   90.00
_cell.angle_gamma   90.00
#
_symmetry.space_group_name_H-M   'P 1'
#
loop_
_entity.id
_entity.type
_entity.pdbx_description
1 polymer ?
#
loop_
_entity_poly.entity_id
_entity_poly.type
_entity_poly.pdbx_seq_one_letter_code
_entity_poly.pdbx_strand_id
1 'polypeptide(L)'
;MTKLGTTAHGARGALAFEIPTWLLDWERTLPEALRGDEAAMRVAIEAAARNVRHGTDGPFGAVVVEVASGAVAGIGVNIVVSGGSSVLHAEMVAMMRAQHRAGFHKVGGADGIPMTLYTSAEPCAMCMGAIPWSGVDRVVCAATDADVRSIGFDEGDKPANWLRPTGCAGSPSRTEFSGTRPLPCCAPTRRREALSTSLEKRGETMKKSIASVLTVAALAALFGGCNYEAPLVDSGAAKPVDDALLGVWHAVPAEGGEQATPQVALVQKFSANAYLIQYPVQVKDSLYFRGYRVEIAGKPYLQIQLIGTEKGPVKEADRKYDLAWYAIDGDGMEMRLLNTKVVPRTGGADAMMKAFLENKASPELFGDVFRFKRPDR
;
A
#
# COMPACT_ATOMS: atom_id res chain seq x y z
N MET A 1 40.96 -10.64 -30.27
CA MET A 1 41.19 -11.78 -29.34
C MET A 1 40.43 -11.42 -28.07
N THR A 2 39.32 -12.04 -27.66
CA THR A 2 38.75 -13.36 -27.98
C THR A 2 37.22 -13.26 -27.88
N LYS A 3 36.51 -13.52 -28.98
CA LYS A 3 35.09 -13.88 -29.00
C LYS A 3 35.01 -15.38 -28.74
N LEU A 4 34.15 -15.82 -27.82
CA LEU A 4 33.65 -17.20 -27.65
C LEU A 4 32.44 -17.09 -26.69
N GLY A 5 31.22 -17.54 -26.98
CA GLY A 5 30.70 -18.22 -28.15
C GLY A 5 29.18 -18.07 -28.18
N THR A 6 28.65 -17.95 -29.39
CA THR A 6 27.23 -18.09 -29.72
C THR A 6 26.78 -19.53 -29.48
N THR A 7 25.69 -19.70 -28.73
CA THR A 7 24.72 -20.78 -29.02
C THR A 7 23.36 -20.14 -29.20
N ALA A 8 22.93 -20.09 -30.46
CA ALA A 8 21.55 -19.84 -30.81
C ALA A 8 20.69 -21.04 -30.40
N HIS A 9 19.73 -20.80 -29.51
CA HIS A 9 18.46 -21.53 -29.46
C HIS A 9 17.38 -20.51 -29.04
N GLY A 10 16.28 -20.48 -29.79
CA GLY A 10 15.33 -19.37 -29.88
C GLY A 10 14.84 -18.77 -28.56
N ALA A 11 14.53 -17.48 -28.61
CA ALA A 11 13.91 -16.74 -27.53
C ALA A 11 12.68 -17.50 -26.98
N ARG A 12 12.86 -18.19 -25.86
CA ARG A 12 11.76 -18.64 -25.01
C ARG A 12 11.33 -17.42 -24.21
N GLY A 13 10.05 -17.06 -24.27
CA GLY A 13 9.52 -15.97 -23.44
C GLY A 13 9.84 -16.25 -21.97
N ALA A 14 10.52 -15.32 -21.31
CA ALA A 14 10.84 -15.40 -19.89
C ALA A 14 9.94 -14.43 -19.14
N LEU A 15 9.36 -14.88 -18.02
CA LEU A 15 8.75 -14.01 -17.04
C LEU A 15 9.85 -13.57 -16.07
N ALA A 16 10.13 -12.27 -16.01
CA ALA A 16 11.16 -11.70 -15.15
C ALA A 16 10.56 -10.53 -14.35
N PHE A 17 11.03 -10.39 -13.11
CA PHE A 17 10.73 -9.26 -12.25
C PHE A 17 12.00 -8.87 -11.51
N GLU A 18 12.13 -7.59 -11.20
CA GLU A 18 13.32 -7.05 -10.56
C GLU A 18 13.19 -7.11 -9.05
N ILE A 19 14.24 -7.59 -8.39
CA ILE A 19 14.37 -7.50 -6.94
C ILE A 19 15.03 -6.16 -6.61
N PRO A 20 14.45 -5.35 -5.70
CA PRO A 20 15.02 -4.07 -5.33
C PRO A 20 16.48 -4.20 -4.88
N THR A 21 17.36 -3.35 -5.41
CA THR A 21 18.80 -3.41 -5.13
C THR A 21 19.10 -3.23 -3.64
N TRP A 22 18.37 -2.34 -2.96
CA TRP A 22 18.50 -2.13 -1.51
C TRP A 22 18.22 -3.41 -0.70
N LEU A 23 17.33 -4.30 -1.18
CA LEU A 23 17.02 -5.55 -0.50
C LEU A 23 18.20 -6.51 -0.61
N LEU A 24 18.83 -6.57 -1.78
CA LEU A 24 20.03 -7.38 -2.01
C LEU A 24 21.21 -6.89 -1.19
N ASP A 25 21.40 -5.58 -1.11
CA ASP A 25 22.49 -4.98 -0.34
C ASP A 25 22.28 -5.15 1.16
N TRP A 26 21.05 -4.95 1.64
CA TRP A 26 20.74 -5.15 3.05
C TRP A 26 20.85 -6.63 3.46
N GLU A 27 20.41 -7.56 2.62
CA GLU A 27 20.53 -8.99 2.90
C GLU A 27 21.98 -9.43 3.15
N ARG A 28 22.94 -8.83 2.43
CA ARG A 28 24.39 -9.08 2.64
C ARG A 28 24.90 -8.60 4.01
N THR A 29 24.18 -7.72 4.69
CA THR A 29 24.54 -7.21 6.02
C THR A 29 23.97 -8.04 7.16
N LEU A 30 23.08 -8.99 6.86
CA LEU A 30 22.50 -9.86 7.87
C LEU A 30 23.52 -10.85 8.43
N PRO A 31 23.36 -11.30 9.68
CA PRO A 31 24.19 -12.37 10.22
C PRO A 31 24.04 -13.64 9.38
N GLU A 32 25.09 -14.46 9.35
CA GLU A 32 25.12 -15.74 8.62
C GLU A 32 23.99 -16.69 9.04
N ALA A 33 23.56 -16.61 10.31
CA ALA A 33 22.45 -17.38 10.83
C ALA A 33 21.53 -16.55 11.73
N LEU A 34 20.21 -16.67 11.49
CA LEU A 34 19.15 -16.13 12.33
C LEU A 34 18.77 -17.19 13.37
N ARG A 35 19.15 -16.97 14.63
CA ARG A 35 18.91 -17.91 15.73
C ARG A 35 17.55 -17.65 16.37
N GLY A 36 16.61 -18.56 16.11
CA GLY A 36 15.28 -18.57 16.72
C GLY A 36 14.26 -17.65 16.04
N ASP A 37 12.99 -17.86 16.39
CA ASP A 37 11.84 -17.22 15.73
C ASP A 37 11.87 -15.70 15.81
N GLU A 38 12.31 -15.12 16.94
CA GLU A 38 12.36 -13.67 17.11
C GLU A 38 13.37 -12.99 16.17
N ALA A 39 14.52 -13.62 15.94
CA ALA A 39 15.55 -13.06 15.05
C ALA A 39 15.07 -13.09 13.60
N ALA A 40 14.46 -14.20 13.17
CA ALA A 40 13.92 -14.34 11.83
C ALA A 40 12.70 -13.43 11.59
N MET A 41 11.79 -13.34 12.56
CA MET A 41 10.63 -12.45 12.46
C MET A 41 11.04 -10.97 12.42
N ARG A 42 12.08 -10.58 13.16
CA ARG A 42 12.62 -9.21 13.08
C ARG A 42 13.13 -8.86 11.69
N VAL A 43 13.73 -9.82 10.98
CA VAL A 43 14.13 -9.64 9.58
C VAL A 43 12.90 -9.48 8.69
N ALA A 44 11.86 -10.30 8.82
CA ALA A 44 10.63 -10.14 8.03
C ALA A 44 9.97 -8.75 8.24
N ILE A 45 9.87 -8.30 9.49
CA ILE A 45 9.32 -6.98 9.84
C ILE A 45 10.20 -5.84 9.34
N GLU A 46 11.52 -5.95 9.49
CA GLU A 46 12.45 -4.92 8.98
C GLU A 46 12.45 -4.87 7.45
N ALA A 47 12.30 -6.00 6.76
CA ALA A 47 12.13 -6.04 5.31
C ALA A 47 10.87 -5.27 4.87
N ALA A 48 9.74 -5.51 5.55
CA ALA A 48 8.50 -4.79 5.31
C ALA A 48 8.66 -3.27 5.54
N ALA A 49 9.31 -2.90 6.66
CA ALA A 49 9.52 -1.51 7.01
C ALA A 49 10.49 -0.80 6.03
N ARG A 50 11.53 -1.50 5.55
CA ARG A 50 12.43 -0.99 4.51
C ARG A 50 11.72 -0.83 3.17
N ASN A 51 10.85 -1.77 2.79
CA ASN A 51 10.09 -1.70 1.54
C ASN A 51 9.30 -0.39 1.44
N VAL A 52 8.71 0.01 2.57
CA VAL A 52 8.03 1.29 2.73
C VAL A 52 9.02 2.47 2.72
N ARG A 53 10.08 2.43 3.53
CA ARG A 53 11.05 3.54 3.63
C ARG A 53 11.76 3.85 2.30
N HIS A 54 11.98 2.84 1.47
CA HIS A 54 12.56 2.98 0.14
C HIS A 54 11.53 3.32 -0.94
N GLY A 55 10.25 3.50 -0.58
CA GLY A 55 9.18 3.80 -1.53
C GLY A 55 8.99 2.73 -2.60
N THR A 56 9.33 1.47 -2.29
CA THR A 56 9.30 0.37 -3.26
C THR A 56 7.89 -0.16 -3.46
N ASP A 57 7.22 -0.60 -2.39
CA ASP A 57 5.83 -1.07 -2.45
C ASP A 57 5.21 -1.23 -1.03
N GLY A 58 4.07 -1.94 -0.94
CA GLY A 58 3.32 -2.19 0.27
C GLY A 58 4.11 -2.81 1.45
N PRO A 59 3.57 -2.69 2.68
CA PRO A 59 4.28 -2.94 3.94
C PRO A 59 4.36 -4.44 4.31
N PHE A 60 4.84 -5.28 3.39
CA PHE A 60 4.95 -6.72 3.63
C PHE A 60 6.35 -7.23 3.33
N GLY A 61 6.85 -8.08 4.22
CA GLY A 61 8.17 -8.68 4.16
C GLY A 61 8.13 -10.11 4.68
N ALA A 62 8.94 -10.98 4.11
CA ALA A 62 9.03 -12.38 4.48
C ALA A 62 10.45 -12.91 4.34
N VAL A 63 10.80 -13.94 5.11
CA VAL A 63 12.09 -14.63 5.03
C VAL A 63 11.92 -16.13 5.17
N VAL A 64 12.58 -16.90 4.32
CA VAL A 64 12.70 -18.36 4.42
C VAL A 64 14.03 -18.68 5.10
N VAL A 65 13.98 -19.45 6.18
CA VAL A 65 15.13 -19.81 7.01
C VAL A 65 15.20 -21.32 7.16
N GLU A 66 16.41 -21.86 7.03
CA GLU A 66 16.68 -23.27 7.30
C GLU A 66 16.60 -23.56 8.80
N VAL A 67 15.86 -24.61 9.19
CA VAL A 67 15.57 -24.90 10.61
C VAL A 67 16.83 -25.24 11.40
N ALA A 68 17.73 -26.03 10.83
CA ALA A 68 18.92 -26.52 11.53
C ALA A 68 20.02 -25.45 11.61
N SER A 69 20.38 -24.87 10.46
CA SER A 69 21.49 -23.92 10.38
C SER A 69 21.10 -22.48 10.73
N GLY A 70 19.82 -22.11 10.68
CA GLY A 70 19.36 -20.73 10.78
C GLY A 70 19.75 -19.88 9.56
N ALA A 71 20.27 -20.48 8.50
CA ALA A 71 20.68 -19.77 7.30
C ALA A 71 19.49 -19.20 6.55
N VAL A 72 19.65 -17.99 6.02
CA VAL A 72 18.63 -17.34 5.19
C VAL A 72 18.66 -17.94 3.79
N ALA A 73 17.59 -18.64 3.42
CA ALA A 73 17.43 -19.17 2.07
C ALA A 73 16.93 -18.09 1.10
N GLY A 74 16.05 -17.19 1.53
CA GLY A 74 15.55 -16.09 0.71
C GLY A 74 14.75 -15.06 1.49
N ILE A 75 14.84 -13.79 1.10
CA ILE A 75 14.04 -12.68 1.66
C ILE A 75 13.13 -12.12 0.57
N GLY A 76 11.87 -11.88 0.87
CA GLY A 76 10.94 -11.26 -0.04
C GLY A 76 10.30 -10.02 0.57
N VAL A 77 9.92 -9.10 -0.31
CA VAL A 77 9.04 -7.98 0.02
C VAL A 77 7.97 -7.90 -1.04
N ASN A 78 6.84 -7.27 -0.71
CA ASN A 78 5.82 -7.00 -1.72
C ASN A 78 6.44 -6.12 -2.82
N ILE A 79 6.27 -6.51 -4.08
CA ILE A 79 6.66 -5.75 -5.27
C ILE A 79 5.56 -5.85 -6.33
N VAL A 80 4.29 -5.91 -5.90
CA VAL A 80 3.14 -6.11 -6.78
C VAL A 80 3.01 -4.98 -7.80
N VAL A 81 3.06 -3.74 -7.33
CA VAL A 81 2.92 -2.53 -8.14
C VAL A 81 4.22 -2.30 -8.90
N SER A 82 5.36 -2.34 -8.22
CA SER A 82 6.66 -2.06 -8.85
C SER A 82 7.07 -3.12 -9.87
N GLY A 83 6.70 -4.39 -9.64
CA GLY A 83 6.97 -5.52 -10.53
C GLY A 83 5.87 -5.81 -11.55
N GLY A 84 4.78 -5.02 -11.56
CA GLY A 84 3.70 -5.13 -12.55
C GLY A 84 2.95 -6.47 -12.53
N SER A 85 2.88 -7.13 -11.38
CA SER A 85 2.30 -8.47 -11.27
C SER A 85 1.67 -8.71 -9.90
N SER A 86 0.40 -9.08 -9.91
CA SER A 86 -0.40 -9.29 -8.68
C SER A 86 0.09 -10.44 -7.81
N VAL A 87 0.90 -11.35 -8.34
CA VAL A 87 1.39 -12.51 -7.58
C VAL A 87 2.67 -12.23 -6.78
N LEU A 88 3.28 -11.05 -6.93
CA LEU A 88 4.57 -10.72 -6.31
C LEU A 88 4.44 -10.21 -4.86
N HIS A 89 3.74 -10.99 -4.05
CA HIS A 89 3.65 -10.81 -2.60
C HIS A 89 4.96 -11.19 -1.91
N ALA A 90 5.18 -10.71 -0.68
CA ALA A 90 6.43 -10.93 0.04
C ALA A 90 6.76 -12.42 0.22
N GLU A 91 5.77 -13.23 0.56
CA GLU A 91 5.89 -14.67 0.74
C GLU A 91 6.28 -15.35 -0.58
N MET A 92 5.63 -14.96 -1.68
CA MET A 92 5.90 -15.49 -3.01
C MET A 92 7.33 -15.16 -3.45
N VAL A 93 7.74 -13.91 -3.29
CA VAL A 93 9.11 -13.46 -3.63
C VAL A 93 10.15 -14.18 -2.77
N ALA A 94 9.90 -14.35 -1.46
CA ALA A 94 10.82 -15.05 -0.57
C ALA A 94 11.01 -16.52 -1.00
N MET A 95 9.90 -17.22 -1.29
CA MET A 95 9.92 -18.63 -1.75
C MET A 95 10.57 -18.77 -3.12
N MET A 96 10.23 -17.92 -4.09
CA MET A 96 10.84 -17.93 -5.43
C MET A 96 12.35 -17.69 -5.37
N ARG A 97 12.81 -16.75 -4.53
CA ARG A 97 14.25 -16.49 -4.36
C ARG A 97 14.96 -17.68 -3.70
N ALA A 98 14.35 -18.29 -2.69
CA ALA A 98 14.89 -19.50 -2.03
C ALA A 98 14.98 -20.67 -3.02
N GLN A 99 13.93 -20.95 -3.79
CA GLN A 99 13.89 -21.98 -4.84
C GLN A 99 14.94 -21.73 -5.92
N HIS A 100 15.05 -20.49 -6.40
CA HIS A 100 16.05 -20.11 -7.40
C HIS A 100 17.48 -20.32 -6.90
N ARG A 101 17.78 -19.98 -5.65
CA ARG A 101 19.09 -20.23 -5.02
C ARG A 101 19.38 -21.70 -4.82
N ALA A 102 18.37 -22.49 -4.46
CA ALA A 102 18.48 -23.93 -4.34
C ALA A 102 18.61 -24.63 -5.71
N GLY A 103 18.30 -23.94 -6.82
CA GLY A 103 18.22 -24.55 -8.15
C GLY A 103 17.11 -25.61 -8.23
N PHE A 104 16.08 -25.52 -7.39
CA PHE A 104 15.06 -26.55 -7.23
C PHE A 104 13.69 -25.95 -6.92
N HIS A 105 12.61 -26.65 -7.29
CA HIS A 105 11.23 -26.16 -7.13
C HIS A 105 10.75 -26.16 -5.67
N LYS A 106 11.44 -26.87 -4.78
CA LYS A 106 11.20 -26.82 -3.33
C LYS A 106 12.26 -25.97 -2.65
N VAL A 107 11.86 -25.17 -1.66
CA VAL A 107 12.78 -24.31 -0.90
C VAL A 107 13.86 -25.12 -0.17
N GLY A 108 13.54 -26.31 0.32
CA GLY A 108 14.48 -27.23 0.98
C GLY A 108 15.43 -27.97 0.03
N GLY A 109 15.41 -27.65 -1.27
CA GLY A 109 16.21 -28.36 -2.27
C GLY A 109 15.75 -29.81 -2.51
N ALA A 110 16.58 -30.57 -3.23
CA ALA A 110 16.32 -31.98 -3.53
C ALA A 110 16.37 -32.86 -2.27
N ASP A 111 17.18 -32.46 -1.28
CA ASP A 111 17.39 -33.19 -0.04
C ASP A 111 16.28 -32.99 0.99
N GLY A 112 15.32 -32.08 0.71
CA GLY A 112 14.19 -31.83 1.60
C GLY A 112 14.61 -31.23 2.94
N ILE A 113 15.57 -30.31 2.93
CA ILE A 113 16.05 -29.64 4.13
C ILE A 113 14.88 -28.88 4.76
N PRO A 114 14.61 -29.06 6.07
CA PRO A 114 13.48 -28.39 6.71
C PRO A 114 13.60 -26.86 6.69
N MET A 115 12.55 -26.19 6.25
CA MET A 115 12.48 -24.74 6.05
C MET A 115 11.31 -24.10 6.81
N THR A 116 11.55 -22.93 7.40
CA THR A 116 10.52 -22.09 8.01
C THR A 116 10.34 -20.79 7.24
N LEU A 117 9.11 -20.45 6.88
CA LEU A 117 8.73 -19.13 6.37
C LEU A 117 8.29 -18.23 7.52
N TYR A 118 8.99 -17.13 7.72
CA TYR A 118 8.56 -16.04 8.60
C TYR A 118 7.98 -14.92 7.76
N THR A 119 6.77 -14.46 8.07
CA THR A 119 6.07 -13.41 7.31
C THR A 119 5.57 -12.32 8.24
N SER A 120 5.69 -11.06 7.82
CA SER A 120 5.27 -9.89 8.59
C SER A 120 3.76 -9.85 8.84
N ALA A 121 2.98 -10.60 8.05
CA ALA A 121 1.55 -10.75 8.18
C ALA A 121 1.10 -12.17 7.82
N GLU A 122 -0.06 -12.59 8.33
CA GLU A 122 -0.72 -13.82 7.89
C GLU A 122 -0.85 -13.86 6.37
N PRO A 123 -0.64 -15.03 5.74
CA PRO A 123 -0.67 -15.12 4.28
C PRO A 123 -2.09 -14.99 3.75
N CYS A 124 -2.25 -14.24 2.66
CA CYS A 124 -3.52 -14.18 1.92
C CYS A 124 -3.85 -15.52 1.26
N ALA A 125 -5.08 -15.70 0.79
CA ALA A 125 -5.56 -16.95 0.20
C ALA A 125 -4.63 -17.49 -0.91
N MET A 126 -4.02 -16.62 -1.73
CA MET A 126 -3.03 -17.01 -2.73
C MET A 126 -1.75 -17.56 -2.10
N CYS A 127 -1.12 -16.79 -1.19
CA CYS A 127 0.13 -17.16 -0.54
C CYS A 127 -0.06 -18.44 0.31
N MET A 128 -1.17 -18.51 1.03
CA MET A 128 -1.63 -19.70 1.76
C MET A 128 -1.74 -20.92 0.85
N GLY A 129 -2.33 -20.76 -0.34
CA GLY A 129 -2.42 -21.82 -1.33
C GLY A 129 -1.06 -22.25 -1.90
N ALA A 130 -0.11 -21.33 -2.01
CA ALA A 130 1.23 -21.59 -2.55
C ALA A 130 2.18 -22.29 -1.56
N ILE A 131 2.06 -21.98 -0.26
CA ILE A 131 2.95 -22.49 0.80
C ILE A 131 3.10 -24.02 0.77
N PRO A 132 2.04 -24.84 0.73
CA PRO A 132 2.17 -26.30 0.68
C PRO A 132 2.97 -26.82 -0.53
N TRP A 133 2.92 -26.12 -1.66
CA TRP A 133 3.63 -26.49 -2.89
C TRP A 133 5.09 -26.06 -2.90
N SER A 134 5.45 -25.08 -2.07
CA SER A 134 6.80 -24.54 -1.99
C SER A 134 7.80 -25.47 -1.29
N GLY A 135 7.31 -26.42 -0.49
CA GLY A 135 8.14 -27.27 0.37
C GLY A 135 8.59 -26.61 1.68
N VAL A 136 7.92 -25.54 2.13
CA VAL A 136 8.07 -24.99 3.49
C VAL A 136 7.39 -25.91 4.51
N ASP A 137 8.06 -26.19 5.64
CA ASP A 137 7.56 -27.09 6.69
C ASP A 137 6.80 -26.36 7.81
N ARG A 138 7.17 -25.10 8.05
CA ARG A 138 6.61 -24.28 9.13
C ARG A 138 6.41 -22.85 8.65
N VAL A 139 5.30 -22.24 9.06
CA VAL A 139 5.02 -20.82 8.83
C VAL A 139 4.86 -20.13 10.18
N VAL A 140 5.47 -18.97 10.32
CA VAL A 140 5.34 -18.09 11.48
C VAL A 140 4.95 -16.71 10.98
N CYS A 141 3.86 -16.15 11.51
CA CYS A 141 3.31 -14.85 11.11
C CYS A 141 3.34 -13.86 12.27
N ALA A 142 3.44 -12.56 11.96
CA ALA A 142 3.35 -11.48 12.95
C ALA A 142 1.96 -10.83 13.00
N ALA A 143 1.59 -10.03 12.01
CA ALA A 143 0.28 -9.39 11.94
C ALA A 143 -0.81 -10.41 11.55
N THR A 144 -2.01 -10.26 12.10
CA THR A 144 -3.16 -11.14 11.80
C THR A 144 -3.91 -10.70 10.55
N ASP A 145 -4.73 -11.58 9.96
CA ASP A 145 -5.68 -11.25 8.88
C ASP A 145 -6.52 -10.01 9.23
N ALA A 146 -6.97 -9.91 10.48
CA ALA A 146 -7.76 -8.77 10.95
C ALA A 146 -6.93 -7.47 10.94
N ASP A 147 -5.65 -7.52 11.32
CA ASP A 147 -4.75 -6.36 11.27
C ASP A 147 -4.56 -5.90 9.82
N VAL A 148 -4.31 -6.82 8.89
CA VAL A 148 -4.11 -6.55 7.46
C VAL A 148 -5.38 -5.97 6.81
N ARG A 149 -6.54 -6.57 7.09
CA ARG A 149 -7.83 -6.04 6.61
C ARG A 149 -8.16 -4.68 7.19
N SER A 150 -7.77 -4.40 8.44
CA SER A 150 -8.03 -3.11 9.09
C SER A 150 -7.35 -1.94 8.38
N ILE A 151 -6.25 -2.20 7.67
CA ILE A 151 -5.49 -1.20 6.91
C ILE A 151 -5.82 -1.23 5.40
N GLY A 152 -6.88 -1.95 4.99
CA GLY A 152 -7.45 -1.88 3.65
C GLY A 152 -6.93 -2.89 2.63
N PHE A 153 -6.12 -3.86 3.04
CA PHE A 153 -5.73 -4.99 2.19
C PHE A 153 -6.76 -6.12 2.28
N ASP A 154 -6.98 -6.82 1.17
CA ASP A 154 -7.83 -8.01 1.17
C ASP A 154 -6.98 -9.28 1.27
N GLU A 155 -7.34 -10.11 2.23
CA GLU A 155 -6.72 -11.41 2.49
C GLU A 155 -7.35 -12.53 1.63
N GLY A 156 -8.45 -12.23 0.93
CA GLY A 156 -9.21 -13.18 0.13
C GLY A 156 -10.00 -14.19 0.96
N ASP A 157 -10.66 -15.12 0.28
CA ASP A 157 -11.48 -16.16 0.92
C ASP A 157 -10.62 -17.35 1.38
N LYS A 158 -10.12 -17.27 2.61
CA LYS A 158 -9.43 -18.39 3.26
C LYS A 158 -10.45 -19.39 3.82
N PRO A 159 -10.19 -20.71 3.73
CA PRO A 159 -11.04 -21.71 4.37
C PRO A 159 -11.05 -21.51 5.90
N ALA A 160 -12.19 -21.76 6.55
CA ALA A 160 -12.42 -21.46 7.97
C ALA A 160 -11.42 -22.10 8.95
N ASN A 161 -10.68 -23.13 8.52
CA ASN A 161 -9.69 -23.86 9.29
C ASN A 161 -8.30 -23.85 8.61
N TRP A 162 -7.96 -22.81 7.85
CA TRP A 162 -6.69 -22.74 7.10
C TRP A 162 -5.43 -22.89 7.97
N LEU A 163 -5.52 -22.61 9.27
CA LEU A 163 -4.44 -22.84 10.24
C LEU A 163 -4.19 -24.32 10.55
N ARG A 164 -5.12 -25.23 10.20
CA ARG A 164 -4.89 -26.68 10.32
C ARG A 164 -4.02 -27.15 9.17
N PRO A 165 -3.14 -28.17 9.39
CA PRO A 165 -2.39 -28.76 8.30
C PRO A 165 -3.37 -29.20 7.22
N THR A 166 -3.34 -28.53 6.07
CA THR A 166 -4.08 -28.97 4.89
C THR A 166 -3.52 -30.33 4.54
N GLY A 167 -4.36 -31.36 4.64
CA GLY A 167 -3.99 -32.78 4.56
C GLY A 167 -3.47 -33.23 3.20
N CYS A 168 -2.30 -32.73 2.78
CA CYS A 168 -1.44 -33.45 1.87
C CYS A 168 -0.78 -34.57 2.69
N ALA A 169 -1.27 -35.80 2.50
CA ALA A 169 -0.72 -37.00 3.11
C ALA A 169 0.80 -37.06 2.88
N GLY A 170 1.59 -36.83 3.94
CA GLY A 170 3.03 -37.07 3.91
C GLY A 170 3.93 -36.21 4.81
N SER A 171 3.50 -35.09 5.39
CA SER A 171 4.36 -34.36 6.33
C SER A 171 3.57 -33.67 7.45
N PRO A 172 4.01 -33.76 8.72
CA PRO A 172 3.37 -33.04 9.81
C PRO A 172 3.90 -31.60 9.83
N SER A 173 3.38 -30.73 8.95
CA SER A 173 3.60 -29.30 9.08
C SER A 173 2.85 -28.80 10.31
N ARG A 174 3.58 -28.60 11.40
CA ARG A 174 3.05 -28.09 12.66
C ARG A 174 2.98 -26.57 12.55
N THR A 175 1.79 -26.03 12.28
CA THR A 175 1.49 -24.61 12.49
C THR A 175 1.55 -24.34 14.00
N GLU A 176 2.75 -24.08 14.52
CA GLU A 176 2.90 -23.62 15.89
C GLU A 176 2.63 -22.12 15.94
N PHE A 177 1.45 -21.76 16.43
CA PHE A 177 1.36 -20.54 17.23
C PHE A 177 2.26 -20.78 18.44
N SER A 178 3.25 -19.91 18.66
CA SER A 178 3.92 -19.78 19.95
C SER A 178 2.90 -19.25 20.98
N GLY A 179 1.99 -20.14 21.38
CA GLY A 179 1.10 -20.00 22.52
C GLY A 179 1.82 -20.50 23.76
N THR A 180 2.80 -19.72 24.23
CA THR A 180 3.03 -19.69 25.68
C THR A 180 1.87 -18.88 26.29
N ARG A 181 1.23 -19.46 27.32
CA ARG A 181 0.07 -18.90 28.04
C ARG A 181 0.27 -17.45 28.47
N PRO A 182 -0.84 -16.71 28.68
CA PRO A 182 -0.96 -15.32 28.27
C PRO A 182 0.09 -14.47 28.96
N LEU A 183 0.87 -13.72 28.18
CA LEU A 183 1.33 -12.45 28.73
C LEU A 183 0.04 -11.73 29.14
N PRO A 184 -0.13 -11.39 30.42
CA PRO A 184 -1.28 -10.62 30.82
C PRO A 184 -1.27 -9.38 29.96
N CYS A 185 -2.43 -9.09 29.37
CA CYS A 185 -2.79 -7.73 29.09
C CYS A 185 -2.72 -6.98 30.43
N CYS A 186 -1.53 -6.52 30.82
CA CYS A 186 -1.38 -5.38 31.69
C CYS A 186 -1.33 -4.18 30.75
N ALA A 187 -2.45 -3.48 30.72
CA ALA A 187 -2.60 -2.13 30.21
C ALA A 187 -1.53 -1.19 30.81
N PRO A 188 -1.56 0.09 30.46
CA PRO A 188 -1.17 0.73 29.21
C PRO A 188 0.20 1.38 29.41
N THR A 189 1.32 0.80 28.94
CA THR A 189 2.61 1.55 29.07
C THR A 189 3.71 1.26 28.05
N ARG A 190 3.61 0.27 27.15
CA ARG A 190 4.63 0.07 26.09
C ARG A 190 4.08 -0.21 24.68
N ARG A 191 2.91 0.36 24.36
CA ARG A 191 2.39 0.52 22.98
C ARG A 191 3.03 1.72 22.23
N ARG A 192 3.92 2.49 22.89
CA ARG A 192 4.41 3.79 22.41
C ARG A 192 5.91 3.84 22.08
N GLU A 193 6.74 2.86 22.44
CA GLU A 193 8.20 3.01 22.30
C GLU A 193 8.74 2.79 20.87
N ALA A 194 7.96 2.23 19.94
CA ALA A 194 8.31 2.23 18.51
C ALA A 194 7.90 3.53 17.78
N LEU A 195 7.23 4.46 18.48
CA LEU A 195 6.62 5.67 17.89
C LEU A 195 6.88 6.95 18.72
N SER A 196 7.74 6.95 19.74
CA SER A 196 7.89 8.13 20.64
C SER A 196 9.30 8.52 21.11
N THR A 197 10.39 8.03 20.51
CA THR A 197 11.73 8.62 20.71
C THR A 197 11.87 9.97 19.98
N SER A 198 11.10 10.98 20.43
CA SER A 198 11.36 12.40 20.14
C SER A 198 10.65 13.36 21.12
N LEU A 199 9.81 12.88 22.04
CA LEU A 199 8.91 13.75 22.83
C LEU A 199 8.98 13.49 24.33
N GLU A 200 10.17 13.61 24.95
CA GLU A 200 10.24 13.71 26.42
C GLU A 200 11.53 14.37 26.94
N LYS A 201 11.96 15.45 26.28
CA LYS A 201 12.69 16.50 26.97
C LYS A 201 12.05 17.84 26.65
N ARG A 202 11.53 18.48 27.71
CA ARG A 202 11.07 19.88 27.81
C ARG A 202 9.57 20.11 27.72
N GLY A 203 8.83 19.53 28.67
CA GLY A 203 7.73 20.25 29.28
C GLY A 203 8.26 21.17 30.37
N GLU A 204 8.81 22.33 29.99
CA GLU A 204 8.93 23.53 30.85
C GLU A 204 9.54 24.69 30.04
N THR A 205 8.71 25.35 29.22
CA THR A 205 8.58 26.82 29.23
C THR A 205 7.49 27.24 28.24
N MET A 206 6.48 27.88 28.80
CA MET A 206 5.37 28.53 28.13
C MET A 206 5.84 29.74 27.32
N LYS A 207 5.15 29.99 26.19
CA LYS A 207 5.11 31.20 25.34
C LYS A 207 6.01 31.21 24.08
N LYS A 208 5.34 31.44 22.94
CA LYS A 208 5.82 31.65 21.54
C LYS A 208 6.11 30.33 20.81
N SER A 209 5.47 29.96 19.70
CA SER A 209 5.01 30.76 18.56
C SER A 209 3.76 30.18 17.90
N ILE A 210 2.85 31.08 17.51
CA ILE A 210 1.58 30.87 16.82
C ILE A 210 1.79 30.58 15.30
N ALA A 211 2.94 30.07 14.87
CA ALA A 211 3.29 30.03 13.44
C ALA A 211 3.09 28.67 12.74
N SER A 212 2.85 27.57 13.46
CA SER A 212 2.91 26.21 12.89
C SER A 212 1.54 25.55 12.63
N VAL A 213 0.43 26.27 12.82
CA VAL A 213 -0.95 25.74 12.63
C VAL A 213 -1.50 26.06 11.24
N LEU A 214 -0.83 26.92 10.46
CA LEU A 214 -1.36 27.41 9.17
C LEU A 214 -1.11 26.48 7.97
N THR A 215 -0.25 25.47 8.07
CA THR A 215 0.16 24.66 6.90
C THR A 215 -0.54 23.29 6.78
N VAL A 216 -1.24 22.85 7.83
CA VAL A 216 -2.10 21.64 7.81
C VAL A 216 -3.52 21.97 7.35
N ALA A 217 -3.94 23.22 7.53
CA ALA A 217 -5.27 23.71 7.17
C ALA A 217 -5.51 23.76 5.66
N ALA A 218 -4.47 23.88 4.84
CA ALA A 218 -4.64 23.99 3.39
C ALA A 218 -5.26 22.72 2.78
N LEU A 219 -4.89 21.51 3.25
CA LEU A 219 -5.42 20.23 2.73
C LEU A 219 -6.48 19.54 3.59
N ALA A 220 -6.54 19.84 4.88
CA ALA A 220 -7.79 19.69 5.63
C ALA A 220 -8.90 20.58 5.03
N ALA A 221 -8.56 21.66 4.31
CA ALA A 221 -9.49 22.41 3.47
C ALA A 221 -9.64 21.86 2.03
N LEU A 222 -8.76 20.97 1.55
CA LEU A 222 -8.94 20.27 0.26
C LEU A 222 -9.84 19.04 0.31
N PHE A 223 -10.03 18.42 1.48
CA PHE A 223 -10.97 17.29 1.62
C PHE A 223 -11.79 17.27 2.92
N GLY A 224 -11.46 18.14 3.88
CA GLY A 224 -12.33 18.47 5.03
C GLY A 224 -13.11 19.77 4.84
N GLY A 225 -12.87 20.50 3.75
CA GLY A 225 -13.64 21.66 3.33
C GLY A 225 -14.44 21.34 2.08
N CYS A 226 -15.76 21.21 2.24
CA CYS A 226 -16.77 21.34 1.17
C CYS A 226 -17.36 20.08 0.53
N ASN A 227 -17.84 19.16 1.35
CA ASN A 227 -18.35 17.87 0.91
C ASN A 227 -19.82 17.85 0.43
N TYR A 228 -20.10 17.11 -0.66
CA TYR A 228 -21.44 16.76 -1.14
C TYR A 228 -21.96 15.47 -0.49
N GLU A 229 -23.28 15.40 -0.24
CA GLU A 229 -23.90 14.23 0.41
C GLU A 229 -24.19 13.07 -0.55
N ALA A 230 -24.20 13.35 -1.85
CA ALA A 230 -24.45 12.39 -2.90
C ALA A 230 -23.51 12.64 -4.09
N PRO A 231 -23.25 11.62 -4.92
CA PRO A 231 -22.50 11.81 -6.15
C PRO A 231 -23.30 12.65 -7.16
N LEU A 232 -22.61 13.41 -8.02
CA LEU A 232 -23.25 14.11 -9.14
C LEU A 232 -23.58 13.14 -10.28
N VAL A 233 -22.77 12.10 -10.45
CA VAL A 233 -22.96 11.06 -11.45
C VAL A 233 -22.96 9.70 -10.75
N ASP A 234 -23.92 8.84 -11.08
CA ASP A 234 -23.94 7.48 -10.55
C ASP A 234 -22.60 6.78 -10.83
N SER A 235 -22.01 6.18 -9.80
CA SER A 235 -20.74 5.45 -9.92
C SER A 235 -20.85 4.24 -10.85
N GLY A 236 -22.07 3.72 -11.10
CA GLY A 236 -22.34 2.71 -12.12
C GLY A 236 -22.16 3.22 -13.56
N ALA A 237 -22.19 4.54 -13.79
CA ALA A 237 -21.92 5.18 -15.07
C ALA A 237 -20.43 5.55 -15.25
N ALA A 238 -19.56 5.11 -14.33
CA ALA A 238 -18.13 5.38 -14.40
C ALA A 238 -17.49 4.80 -15.68
N LYS A 239 -16.62 5.59 -16.28
CA LYS A 239 -15.83 5.22 -17.45
C LYS A 239 -14.61 4.40 -17.03
N PRO A 240 -13.98 3.65 -17.96
CA PRO A 240 -12.73 2.97 -17.70
C PRO A 240 -11.66 3.93 -17.19
N VAL A 241 -10.83 3.42 -16.29
CA VAL A 241 -9.69 4.17 -15.76
C VAL A 241 -8.79 4.66 -16.89
N ASP A 242 -8.44 5.93 -16.82
CA ASP A 242 -7.36 6.56 -17.56
C ASP A 242 -6.04 6.31 -16.83
N ASP A 243 -5.12 5.60 -17.50
CA ASP A 243 -3.80 5.24 -16.98
C ASP A 243 -2.92 6.48 -16.75
N ALA A 244 -3.22 7.60 -17.41
CA ALA A 244 -2.48 8.85 -17.23
C ALA A 244 -2.60 9.40 -15.80
N LEU A 245 -3.69 9.08 -15.08
CA LEU A 245 -3.88 9.48 -13.68
C LEU A 245 -3.11 8.58 -12.68
N LEU A 246 -2.69 7.38 -13.08
CA LEU A 246 -2.09 6.40 -12.18
C LEU A 246 -0.67 6.79 -11.76
N GLY A 247 -0.31 6.43 -10.52
CA GLY A 247 1.03 6.56 -9.97
C GLY A 247 1.13 7.60 -8.87
N VAL A 248 2.37 8.02 -8.62
CA VAL A 248 2.74 8.94 -7.55
C VAL A 248 2.77 10.38 -8.08
N TRP A 249 2.18 11.28 -7.30
CA TRP A 249 2.05 12.70 -7.63
C TRP A 249 2.50 13.54 -6.43
N HIS A 250 3.52 14.37 -6.61
CA HIS A 250 3.98 15.34 -5.62
C HIS A 250 3.22 16.64 -5.77
N ALA A 251 2.55 17.10 -4.71
CA ALA A 251 1.93 18.41 -4.69
C ALA A 251 2.99 19.50 -4.86
N VAL A 252 2.73 20.43 -5.77
CA VAL A 252 3.56 21.61 -6.01
C VAL A 252 2.98 22.75 -5.17
N PRO A 253 3.76 23.33 -4.24
CA PRO A 253 3.31 24.47 -3.45
C PRO A 253 2.90 25.64 -4.33
N ALA A 254 1.91 26.42 -3.90
CA ALA A 254 1.60 27.71 -4.52
C ALA A 254 2.80 28.66 -4.37
N GLU A 255 3.01 29.57 -5.34
CA GLU A 255 4.13 30.53 -5.30
C GLU A 255 4.19 31.27 -3.96
N GLY A 256 5.33 31.16 -3.26
CA GLY A 256 5.57 31.78 -1.96
C GLY A 256 5.27 30.90 -0.72
N GLY A 257 4.81 29.67 -0.90
CA GLY A 257 4.59 28.72 0.20
C GLY A 257 5.79 27.83 0.48
N GLU A 258 6.45 28.02 1.63
CA GLU A 258 7.39 27.01 2.17
C GLU A 258 6.57 25.82 2.70
N GLN A 259 6.77 24.64 2.11
CA GLN A 259 6.23 23.39 2.65
C GLN A 259 7.38 22.52 3.13
N ALA A 260 7.45 22.27 4.44
CA ALA A 260 8.54 21.54 5.09
C ALA A 260 8.69 20.07 4.61
N THR A 261 7.66 19.53 3.96
CA THR A 261 7.63 18.19 3.35
C THR A 261 6.67 18.19 2.15
N PRO A 262 7.08 17.71 0.96
CA PRO A 262 6.20 17.61 -0.20
C PRO A 262 5.07 16.60 0.08
N GLN A 263 3.82 17.03 -0.08
CA GLN A 263 2.67 16.14 0.11
C GLN A 263 2.50 15.26 -1.12
N VAL A 264 2.32 13.96 -0.89
CA VAL A 264 2.27 12.96 -1.96
C VAL A 264 0.85 12.44 -2.11
N ALA A 265 0.36 12.37 -3.34
CA ALA A 265 -0.83 11.60 -3.73
C ALA A 265 -0.39 10.29 -4.39
N LEU A 266 -1.02 9.19 -3.99
CA LEU A 266 -0.90 7.90 -4.66
C LEU A 266 -2.24 7.57 -5.31
N VAL A 267 -2.26 7.42 -6.63
CA VAL A 267 -3.44 7.02 -7.40
C VAL A 267 -3.21 5.64 -7.98
N GLN A 268 -3.99 4.67 -7.53
CA GLN A 268 -3.89 3.27 -7.95
C GLN A 268 -5.17 2.83 -8.65
N LYS A 269 -5.02 1.85 -9.55
CA LYS A 269 -6.17 1.19 -10.16
C LYS A 269 -6.81 0.26 -9.12
N PHE A 270 -8.07 0.50 -8.80
CA PHE A 270 -8.85 -0.35 -7.88
C PHE A 270 -9.71 -1.36 -8.64
N SER A 271 -10.31 -0.94 -9.77
CA SER A 271 -11.03 -1.83 -10.69
C SER A 271 -10.91 -1.31 -12.12
N ALA A 272 -11.63 -1.92 -13.06
CA ALA A 272 -11.69 -1.42 -14.44
C ALA A 272 -12.15 0.05 -14.54
N ASN A 273 -13.01 0.50 -13.60
CA ASN A 273 -13.67 1.81 -13.66
C ASN A 273 -13.48 2.65 -12.39
N ALA A 274 -12.58 2.24 -11.47
CA ALA A 274 -12.38 2.93 -10.21
C ALA A 274 -10.90 3.01 -9.82
N TYR A 275 -10.56 4.11 -9.16
CA TYR A 275 -9.27 4.38 -8.55
C TYR A 275 -9.34 4.22 -7.03
N LEU A 276 -8.24 3.83 -6.41
CA LEU A 276 -7.96 4.05 -5.01
C LEU A 276 -6.97 5.21 -4.91
N ILE A 277 -7.32 6.24 -4.14
CA ILE A 277 -6.52 7.45 -3.99
C ILE A 277 -6.15 7.59 -2.53
N GLN A 278 -4.86 7.73 -2.22
CA GLN A 278 -4.38 8.05 -0.88
C GLN A 278 -3.75 9.43 -0.89
N TYR A 279 -4.15 10.28 0.06
CA TYR A 279 -3.60 11.62 0.20
C TYR A 279 -3.76 12.20 1.61
N PRO A 280 -2.72 12.84 2.17
CA PRO A 280 -1.31 12.66 1.85
C PRO A 280 -0.85 11.24 2.20
N VAL A 281 0.14 10.69 1.48
CA VAL A 281 0.65 9.32 1.73
C VAL A 281 1.47 9.25 3.02
N GLN A 282 1.18 8.26 3.87
CA GLN A 282 1.99 7.84 5.04
C GLN A 282 2.35 8.94 6.06
N VAL A 283 1.48 9.93 6.21
CA VAL A 283 1.59 10.92 7.29
C VAL A 283 0.40 10.78 8.23
N LYS A 284 0.56 11.31 9.45
CA LYS A 284 -0.56 11.45 10.38
C LYS A 284 -1.68 12.22 9.69
N ASP A 285 -2.90 11.69 9.75
CA ASP A 285 -4.10 12.22 9.08
C ASP A 285 -4.21 11.93 7.56
N SER A 286 -3.58 10.85 7.04
CA SER A 286 -3.85 10.33 5.69
C SER A 286 -5.34 10.05 5.45
N LEU A 287 -5.83 10.43 4.26
CA LEU A 287 -7.19 10.16 3.79
C LEU A 287 -7.17 9.17 2.62
N TYR A 288 -8.22 8.37 2.53
CA TYR A 288 -8.42 7.35 1.50
C TYR A 288 -9.69 7.63 0.75
N PHE A 289 -9.60 7.63 -0.57
CA PHE A 289 -10.71 7.93 -1.45
C PHE A 289 -10.88 6.88 -2.53
N ARG A 290 -12.11 6.73 -3.00
CA ARG A 290 -12.43 6.05 -4.24
C ARG A 290 -12.67 7.08 -5.32
N GLY A 291 -11.92 6.99 -6.42
CA GLY A 291 -12.08 7.87 -7.58
C GLY A 291 -12.85 7.17 -8.69
N TYR A 292 -13.70 7.90 -9.40
CA TYR A 292 -14.44 7.44 -10.56
C TYR A 292 -14.28 8.44 -11.69
N ARG A 293 -13.82 7.98 -12.84
CA ARG A 293 -13.83 8.81 -14.05
C ARG A 293 -15.26 8.91 -14.54
N VAL A 294 -15.79 10.13 -14.59
CA VAL A 294 -17.17 10.40 -15.01
C VAL A 294 -17.17 11.41 -16.15
N GLU A 295 -18.27 11.47 -16.88
CA GLU A 295 -18.43 12.39 -18.00
C GLU A 295 -19.70 13.21 -17.80
N ILE A 296 -19.59 14.53 -17.87
CA ILE A 296 -20.72 15.44 -17.77
C ILE A 296 -20.68 16.39 -18.96
N ALA A 297 -21.74 16.41 -19.76
CA ALA A 297 -21.83 17.22 -20.98
C ALA A 297 -20.62 17.05 -21.94
N GLY A 298 -20.15 15.80 -22.12
CA GLY A 298 -19.05 15.46 -23.03
C GLY A 298 -17.65 15.80 -22.51
N LYS A 299 -17.51 16.23 -21.25
CA LYS A 299 -16.22 16.54 -20.62
C LYS A 299 -15.90 15.55 -19.50
N PRO A 300 -14.63 15.11 -19.38
CA PRO A 300 -14.22 14.20 -18.32
C PRO A 300 -14.02 14.95 -16.99
N TYR A 301 -14.40 14.28 -15.91
CA TYR A 301 -14.19 14.71 -14.53
C TYR A 301 -13.81 13.52 -13.66
N LEU A 302 -13.26 13.80 -12.48
CA LEU A 302 -12.98 12.80 -11.47
C LEU A 302 -13.94 13.00 -10.30
N GLN A 303 -14.86 12.07 -10.11
CA GLN A 303 -15.71 12.03 -8.91
C GLN A 303 -14.98 11.28 -7.81
N ILE A 304 -14.82 11.89 -6.65
CA ILE A 304 -14.03 11.38 -5.55
C ILE A 304 -14.97 11.12 -4.37
N GLN A 305 -14.81 9.97 -3.71
CA GLN A 305 -15.59 9.59 -2.53
C GLN A 305 -14.63 9.31 -1.38
N LEU A 306 -14.80 9.96 -0.24
CA LEU A 306 -14.07 9.62 0.98
C LEU A 306 -14.53 8.25 1.49
N ILE A 307 -13.59 7.30 1.62
CA ILE A 307 -13.87 5.94 2.09
C ILE A 307 -13.18 5.61 3.42
N GLY A 308 -12.15 6.37 3.82
CA GLY A 308 -11.41 6.09 5.03
C GLY A 308 -10.42 7.18 5.43
N THR A 309 -9.91 7.05 6.64
CA THR A 309 -8.82 7.86 7.20
C THR A 309 -7.77 6.91 7.79
N GLU A 310 -6.64 7.44 8.26
CA GLU A 310 -5.65 6.68 9.05
C GLU A 310 -6.30 5.93 10.24
N LYS A 311 -7.41 6.43 10.79
CA LYS A 311 -8.13 5.80 11.92
C LYS A 311 -9.07 4.67 11.49
N GLY A 312 -9.17 4.38 10.19
CA GLY A 312 -10.03 3.35 9.63
C GLY A 312 -11.13 3.89 8.70
N PRO A 313 -12.05 3.02 8.27
CA PRO A 313 -13.05 3.32 7.25
C PRO A 313 -14.12 4.30 7.74
N VAL A 314 -14.61 5.12 6.81
CA VAL A 314 -15.78 5.98 7.02
C VAL A 314 -17.04 5.17 6.72
N LYS A 315 -18.02 5.23 7.63
CA LYS A 315 -19.32 4.56 7.47
C LYS A 315 -20.01 5.08 6.21
N GLU A 316 -20.73 4.21 5.52
CA GLU A 316 -21.35 4.54 4.23
C GLU A 316 -22.26 5.77 4.27
N ALA A 317 -23.07 5.92 5.31
CA ALA A 317 -23.94 7.09 5.51
C ALA A 317 -23.16 8.41 5.75
N ASP A 318 -21.90 8.31 6.19
CA ASP A 318 -21.03 9.44 6.48
C ASP A 318 -20.07 9.73 5.32
N ARG A 319 -20.10 8.92 4.25
CA ARG A 319 -19.25 9.13 3.09
C ARG A 319 -19.66 10.39 2.36
N LYS A 320 -18.65 11.12 1.95
CA LYS A 320 -18.79 12.39 1.27
C LYS A 320 -18.18 12.32 -0.11
N TYR A 321 -18.72 13.14 -1.00
CA TYR A 321 -18.36 13.17 -2.40
C TYR A 321 -17.82 14.53 -2.80
N ASP A 322 -16.95 14.53 -3.80
CA ASP A 322 -16.48 15.70 -4.52
C ASP A 322 -16.42 15.42 -6.02
N LEU A 323 -16.43 16.49 -6.80
CA LEU A 323 -16.17 16.44 -8.23
C LEU A 323 -14.97 17.32 -8.55
N ALA A 324 -13.99 16.76 -9.24
CA ALA A 324 -12.79 17.45 -9.66
C ALA A 324 -12.74 17.56 -11.18
N TRP A 325 -12.47 18.77 -11.67
CA TRP A 325 -11.88 18.95 -12.99
C TRP A 325 -10.39 18.69 -12.89
N TYR A 326 -9.81 18.07 -13.92
CA TYR A 326 -8.38 17.83 -13.98
C TYR A 326 -7.87 17.95 -15.43
N ALA A 327 -6.59 18.32 -15.57
CA ALA A 327 -5.85 18.28 -16.81
C ALA A 327 -4.44 17.75 -16.55
N ILE A 328 -3.96 16.88 -17.42
CA ILE A 328 -2.62 16.29 -17.35
C ILE A 328 -1.85 16.74 -18.58
N ASP A 329 -0.65 17.27 -18.36
CA ASP A 329 0.29 17.68 -19.40
C ASP A 329 1.69 17.17 -19.04
N GLY A 330 2.13 16.14 -19.77
CA GLY A 330 3.37 15.42 -19.46
C GLY A 330 3.40 14.88 -18.03
N ASP A 331 4.34 15.38 -17.23
CA ASP A 331 4.51 15.03 -15.83
C ASP A 331 3.72 15.93 -14.87
N GLY A 332 3.00 16.93 -15.37
CA GLY A 332 2.20 17.86 -14.59
C GLY A 332 0.71 17.50 -14.57
N MET A 333 0.07 17.70 -13.44
CA MET A 333 -1.39 17.63 -13.30
C MET A 333 -1.91 18.89 -12.61
N GLU A 334 -2.89 19.53 -13.23
CA GLU A 334 -3.73 20.54 -12.59
C GLU A 334 -5.07 19.90 -12.19
N MET A 335 -5.53 20.21 -10.99
CA MET A 335 -6.82 19.76 -10.47
C MET A 335 -7.55 20.93 -9.81
N ARG A 336 -8.87 21.00 -9.99
CA ARG A 336 -9.73 21.99 -9.33
C ARG A 336 -11.00 21.31 -8.83
N LEU A 337 -11.38 21.61 -7.58
CA LEU A 337 -12.59 21.06 -6.96
C LEU A 337 -13.82 21.90 -7.29
N LEU A 338 -14.98 21.24 -7.36
CA LEU A 338 -16.25 21.88 -7.61
C LEU A 338 -16.55 22.91 -6.52
N ASN A 339 -16.92 24.12 -6.93
CA ASN A 339 -17.15 25.21 -6.01
C ASN A 339 -18.53 25.09 -5.36
N THR A 340 -18.55 24.78 -4.07
CA THR A 340 -19.80 24.63 -3.32
C THR A 340 -20.62 25.91 -3.12
N LYS A 341 -20.04 27.08 -3.42
CA LYS A 341 -20.81 28.33 -3.48
C LYS A 341 -21.63 28.46 -4.77
N VAL A 342 -21.24 27.73 -5.82
CA VAL A 342 -21.89 27.73 -7.14
C VAL A 342 -22.83 26.53 -7.27
N VAL A 343 -22.41 25.35 -6.82
CA VAL A 343 -23.24 24.14 -6.82
C VAL A 343 -23.53 23.71 -5.37
N PRO A 344 -24.80 23.71 -4.92
CA PRO A 344 -25.15 23.45 -3.53
C PRO A 344 -24.83 22.01 -3.10
N ARG A 345 -24.47 21.81 -1.83
CA ARG A 345 -24.01 20.51 -1.27
C ARG A 345 -25.11 19.49 -1.00
N THR A 346 -26.34 19.96 -0.93
CA THR A 346 -27.53 19.25 -0.44
C THR A 346 -28.66 19.37 -1.45
N GLY A 347 -29.64 18.47 -1.39
CA GLY A 347 -30.81 18.48 -2.29
C GLY A 347 -30.83 17.33 -3.31
N GLY A 348 -29.89 16.38 -3.21
CA GLY A 348 -29.84 15.18 -4.04
C GLY A 348 -29.14 15.39 -5.39
N ALA A 349 -28.76 14.28 -6.03
CA ALA A 349 -27.95 14.27 -7.25
C ALA A 349 -28.55 15.10 -8.39
N ASP A 350 -29.87 15.04 -8.59
CA ASP A 350 -30.56 15.74 -9.68
C ASP A 350 -30.49 17.26 -9.52
N ALA A 351 -30.70 17.78 -8.31
CA ALA A 351 -30.61 19.21 -8.03
C ALA A 351 -29.18 19.73 -8.21
N MET A 352 -28.19 18.95 -7.77
CA MET A 352 -26.78 19.28 -7.94
C MET A 352 -26.35 19.24 -9.41
N MET A 353 -26.78 18.24 -10.17
CA MET A 353 -26.52 18.13 -11.60
C MET A 353 -27.16 19.28 -12.38
N LYS A 354 -28.40 19.66 -12.04
CA LYS A 354 -29.06 20.82 -12.63
C LYS A 354 -28.26 22.11 -12.39
N ALA A 355 -27.88 22.37 -11.14
CA ALA A 355 -27.07 23.54 -10.79
C ALA A 355 -25.70 23.54 -11.48
N PHE A 356 -25.05 22.38 -11.59
CA PHE A 356 -23.81 22.22 -12.34
C PHE A 356 -23.98 22.61 -13.81
N LEU A 357 -25.04 22.11 -14.47
CA LEU A 357 -25.30 22.37 -15.89
C LEU A 357 -25.67 23.84 -16.16
N GLU A 358 -26.42 24.48 -15.26
CA GLU A 358 -26.73 25.91 -15.33
C GLU A 358 -25.47 26.79 -15.22
N ASN A 359 -24.49 26.33 -14.44
CA ASN A 359 -23.23 27.06 -14.21
C ASN A 359 -22.04 26.53 -15.02
N LYS A 360 -22.26 25.63 -16.00
CA LYS A 360 -21.17 24.93 -16.73
C LYS A 360 -20.17 25.83 -17.47
N ALA A 361 -20.57 27.07 -17.75
CA ALA A 361 -19.75 28.09 -18.42
C ALA A 361 -19.19 29.13 -17.45
N SER A 362 -19.53 29.06 -16.17
CA SER A 362 -19.04 29.98 -15.15
C SER A 362 -17.55 29.74 -14.88
N PRO A 363 -16.71 30.79 -14.88
CA PRO A 363 -15.31 30.66 -14.48
C PRO A 363 -15.15 30.30 -13.00
N GLU A 364 -16.17 30.54 -12.18
CA GLU A 364 -16.18 30.24 -10.74
C GLU A 364 -16.68 28.84 -10.41
N LEU A 365 -17.06 28.04 -11.43
CA LEU A 365 -17.59 26.70 -11.23
C LEU A 365 -16.64 25.81 -10.44
N PHE A 366 -15.33 25.98 -10.65
CA PHE A 366 -14.29 25.31 -9.90
C PHE A 366 -13.49 26.31 -9.07
N GLY A 367 -13.05 25.87 -7.90
CA GLY A 367 -12.26 26.68 -6.97
C GLY A 367 -10.78 26.77 -7.34
N ASP A 368 -9.95 26.85 -6.31
CA ASP A 368 -8.50 27.04 -6.43
C ASP A 368 -7.81 25.92 -7.23
N VAL A 369 -6.68 26.28 -7.84
CA VAL A 369 -5.87 25.36 -8.64
C VAL A 369 -4.89 24.62 -7.76
N PHE A 370 -4.96 23.30 -7.81
CA PHE A 370 -4.00 22.40 -7.19
C PHE A 370 -3.10 21.84 -8.27
N ARG A 371 -1.79 21.92 -8.03
CA ARG A 371 -0.78 21.44 -8.97
C ARG A 371 -0.05 20.27 -8.38
N PHE A 372 0.18 19.28 -9.23
CA PHE A 372 0.93 18.09 -8.89
C PHE A 372 1.95 17.81 -10.00
N LYS A 373 3.07 17.19 -9.63
CA LYS A 373 4.10 16.74 -10.56
C LYS A 373 4.48 15.30 -10.26
N ARG A 374 4.71 14.48 -11.29
CA ARG A 374 5.33 13.17 -11.11
C ARG A 374 6.75 13.34 -10.55
N PRO A 375 7.24 12.38 -9.73
CA PRO A 375 8.66 12.32 -9.39
C PRO A 375 9.51 12.27 -10.67
N ASP A 376 10.64 12.97 -10.68
CA ASP A 376 11.62 12.81 -11.76
C ASP A 376 12.10 11.33 -11.76
N ARG A 377 12.08 10.70 -12.94
CA ARG A 377 12.42 9.26 -13.11
C ARG A 377 13.90 8.97 -12.91
#